data_AF-A0A1Y5D673-F1
#
_entry.id   AF-A0A1Y5D673-F1
#
_cell.length_a   1.000
_cell.length_b   1.000
_cell.length_c   1.000
_cell.angle_alpha   90.00
_cell.angle_beta   90.00
_cell.angle_gamma   90.00
#
_symmetry.space_group_name_H-M   'P 1'
#
loop_
_entity.id
_entity.type
_entity.pdbx_description
1 polymer ?
#
loop_
_entity_poly.entity_id
_entity_poly.type
_entity_poly.pdbx_seq_one_letter_code
_entity_poly.pdbx_strand_id
1 'polypeptide(L)'
;MARTLLLLAVLFAGQFSHGLDAQQAHELIKQQKPDLLGDGSQLVSLYYFGHSADTSIVGLERVGEDYLPIRWLLIFNGEKLLGWYYPAYEFPAKFDAGYLIFPQGAGVKDVYLWPAPPPSITIGNTVVPFYETDKQIN
;
A
#
# COMPACT_ATOMS: atom_id res chain seq x y z
N MET A 1 46.20 -36.71 0.61
CA MET A 1 46.43 -35.25 0.56
C MET A 1 46.00 -34.73 -0.82
N ALA A 2 44.81 -34.12 -0.93
CA ALA A 2 44.31 -33.24 -2.02
C ALA A 2 42.77 -33.23 -1.92
N ARG A 3 42.22 -32.40 -1.03
CA ARG A 3 41.57 -31.13 -1.35
C ARG A 3 40.19 -31.30 -1.99
N THR A 4 39.21 -31.43 -1.10
CA THR A 4 37.79 -31.11 -1.22
C THR A 4 37.56 -29.87 -2.10
N LEU A 5 36.81 -30.00 -3.19
CA LEU A 5 36.18 -28.86 -3.87
C LEU A 5 34.68 -28.90 -3.55
N LEU A 6 34.29 -28.09 -2.57
CA LEU A 6 32.91 -27.78 -2.24
C LEU A 6 32.46 -26.67 -3.20
N LEU A 7 31.66 -26.99 -4.22
CA LEU A 7 30.97 -25.96 -5.01
C LEU A 7 29.77 -25.46 -4.20
N LEU A 8 29.92 -24.31 -3.55
CA LEU A 8 28.77 -23.49 -3.15
C LEU A 8 28.18 -22.85 -4.41
N ALA A 9 27.11 -23.42 -4.93
CA ALA A 9 26.22 -22.71 -5.85
C ALA A 9 25.46 -21.68 -5.02
N VAL A 10 25.94 -20.43 -5.02
CA VAL A 10 25.21 -19.31 -4.42
C VAL A 10 23.97 -19.06 -5.26
N LEU A 11 22.81 -19.50 -4.76
CA LEU A 11 21.50 -19.11 -5.27
C LEU A 11 21.28 -17.63 -4.92
N PHE A 12 21.77 -16.73 -5.76
CA PHE A 12 21.19 -15.40 -5.84
C PHE A 12 19.85 -15.52 -6.55
N ALA A 13 18.81 -15.94 -5.82
CA ALA A 13 17.47 -15.54 -6.17
C ALA A 13 17.41 -14.03 -5.94
N GLY A 14 17.77 -13.26 -6.98
CA GLY A 14 17.40 -11.86 -7.02
C GLY A 14 15.90 -11.82 -6.90
N GLN A 15 15.38 -11.39 -5.75
CA GLN A 15 13.98 -11.04 -5.63
C GLN A 15 13.80 -9.86 -6.58
N PHE A 16 13.34 -10.14 -7.79
CA PHE A 16 12.76 -9.12 -8.63
C PHE A 16 11.61 -8.56 -7.80
N SER A 17 11.82 -7.38 -7.23
CA SER A 17 10.78 -6.61 -6.59
C SER A 17 9.77 -6.22 -7.67
N HIS A 18 8.86 -7.14 -7.97
CA HIS A 18 7.71 -6.84 -8.80
C HIS A 18 6.76 -5.99 -7.96
N GLY A 19 6.54 -4.75 -8.41
CA GLY A 19 5.45 -3.94 -7.88
C GLY A 19 4.13 -4.69 -8.03
N LEU A 20 3.26 -4.60 -7.02
CA LEU A 20 1.94 -5.22 -7.05
C LEU A 20 1.09 -4.59 -8.15
N ASP A 21 0.49 -5.42 -9.01
CA ASP A 21 -0.59 -4.94 -9.88
C ASP A 21 -1.95 -4.92 -9.14
N ALA A 22 -2.97 -4.35 -9.77
CA ALA A 22 -4.30 -4.21 -9.16
C ALA A 22 -4.97 -5.56 -8.85
N GLN A 23 -4.75 -6.59 -9.67
CA GLN A 23 -5.34 -7.90 -9.46
C GLN A 23 -4.66 -8.60 -8.27
N GLN A 24 -3.34 -8.53 -8.20
CA GLN A 24 -2.57 -9.04 -7.07
C GLN A 24 -2.98 -8.34 -5.77
N ALA A 25 -3.10 -7.01 -5.79
CA ALA A 25 -3.58 -6.24 -4.65
C ALA A 25 -4.98 -6.69 -4.20
N HIS A 26 -5.91 -6.92 -5.14
CA HIS A 26 -7.26 -7.41 -4.81
C HIS A 26 -7.21 -8.75 -4.06
N GLU A 27 -6.45 -9.73 -4.57
CA GLU A 27 -6.34 -11.05 -3.94
C GLU A 27 -5.67 -10.97 -2.57
N LEU A 28 -4.63 -10.15 -2.41
CA LEU A 28 -3.98 -9.95 -1.11
C LEU A 28 -4.91 -9.30 -0.09
N ILE A 29 -5.72 -8.31 -0.48
CA ILE A 29 -6.72 -7.70 0.41
C ILE A 29 -7.75 -8.75 0.81
N LYS A 30 -8.26 -9.53 -0.15
CA LYS A 30 -9.22 -10.60 0.12
C LYS A 30 -8.69 -11.64 1.11
N GLN A 31 -7.40 -11.97 1.04
CA GLN A 31 -6.75 -12.92 1.94
C GLN A 31 -6.47 -12.36 3.33
N GLN A 32 -6.02 -11.10 3.42
CA GLN A 32 -5.49 -10.54 4.67
C GLN A 32 -6.49 -9.67 5.43
N LYS A 33 -7.34 -8.91 4.71
CA LYS A 33 -8.33 -8.01 5.30
C LYS A 33 -9.56 -7.86 4.38
N PRO A 34 -10.37 -8.92 4.21
CA PRO A 34 -11.50 -8.93 3.26
C PRO A 34 -12.54 -7.85 3.55
N ASP A 35 -12.72 -7.43 4.80
CA ASP A 35 -13.68 -6.38 5.19
C ASP A 35 -13.45 -5.04 4.45
N LEU A 36 -12.23 -4.77 3.97
CA LEU A 36 -11.94 -3.58 3.16
C LEU A 36 -12.67 -3.61 1.82
N LEU A 37 -12.91 -4.80 1.25
CA LEU A 37 -13.65 -4.98 -0.01
C LEU A 37 -15.17 -4.89 0.17
N GLY A 38 -15.65 -4.88 1.41
CA GLY A 38 -17.08 -4.87 1.73
C GLY A 38 -17.76 -6.22 1.53
N ASP A 39 -19.08 -6.19 1.40
CA ASP A 39 -19.95 -7.37 1.29
C ASP A 39 -20.28 -7.76 -0.17
N GLY A 40 -19.69 -7.05 -1.14
CA GLY A 40 -19.94 -7.23 -2.57
C GLY A 40 -21.12 -6.44 -3.13
N SER A 41 -21.85 -5.67 -2.31
CA SER A 41 -22.90 -4.77 -2.81
C SER A 41 -22.35 -3.50 -3.48
N GLN A 42 -21.09 -3.16 -3.18
CA GLN A 42 -20.43 -1.94 -3.64
C GLN A 42 -19.52 -2.21 -4.83
N LEU A 43 -19.42 -1.23 -5.73
CA LEU A 43 -18.36 -1.24 -6.75
C LEU A 43 -17.02 -0.98 -6.08
N VAL A 44 -16.02 -1.76 -6.46
CA VAL A 44 -14.65 -1.68 -5.93
C VAL A 44 -13.70 -1.30 -7.06
N SER A 45 -12.92 -0.24 -6.85
CA SER A 45 -11.87 0.21 -7.76
C SER A 45 -10.51 0.20 -7.05
N LEU A 46 -9.48 -0.27 -7.74
CA LEU A 46 -8.10 -0.27 -7.26
C LEU A 46 -7.21 0.58 -8.17
N TYR A 47 -6.40 1.42 -7.56
CA TYR A 47 -5.49 2.35 -8.23
C TYR A 47 -4.07 2.09 -7.76
N TYR A 48 -3.18 1.74 -8.68
CA TYR A 48 -1.77 1.53 -8.35
C TYR A 48 -0.98 2.84 -8.52
N PHE A 49 -0.27 3.26 -7.49
CA PHE A 49 0.48 4.53 -7.50
C PHE A 49 1.98 4.37 -7.66
N GLY A 50 2.51 3.15 -7.56
CA GLY A 50 3.93 2.87 -7.72
C GLY A 50 4.49 2.01 -6.59
N HIS A 51 5.78 1.70 -6.72
CA HIS A 51 6.56 1.01 -5.72
C HIS A 51 7.93 1.65 -5.56
N SER A 52 8.54 1.41 -4.41
CA SER A 52 9.92 1.77 -4.13
C SER A 52 10.48 0.75 -3.14
N ALA A 53 11.61 0.11 -3.48
CA ALA A 53 12.03 -1.14 -2.84
C ALA A 53 10.84 -2.12 -2.75
N ASP A 54 10.66 -2.79 -1.61
CA ASP A 54 9.55 -3.74 -1.40
C ASP A 54 8.21 -3.05 -1.09
N THR A 55 8.14 -1.72 -1.00
CA THR A 55 6.90 -1.02 -0.65
C THR A 55 6.08 -0.71 -1.90
N SER A 56 4.80 -1.11 -1.91
CA SER A 56 3.83 -0.80 -2.96
C SER A 56 2.64 -0.01 -2.40
N ILE A 57 2.15 0.97 -3.15
CA ILE A 57 1.03 1.83 -2.74
C ILE A 57 -0.18 1.62 -3.64
N VAL A 58 -1.32 1.31 -3.03
CA VAL A 58 -2.58 1.03 -3.72
C VAL A 58 -3.71 1.85 -3.12
N GLY A 59 -4.42 2.62 -3.94
CA GLY A 59 -5.70 3.21 -3.58
C GLY A 59 -6.81 2.19 -3.73
N LEU A 60 -7.68 2.10 -2.73
CA LEU A 60 -8.92 1.34 -2.77
C LEU A 60 -10.07 2.34 -2.67
N GLU A 61 -10.99 2.29 -3.61
CA GLU A 61 -12.23 3.07 -3.59
C GLU A 61 -13.42 2.12 -3.60
N ARG A 62 -14.40 2.39 -2.74
CA ARG A 62 -15.72 1.74 -2.76
C ARG A 62 -16.81 2.76 -3.03
N VAL A 63 -17.75 2.39 -3.89
CA VAL A 63 -18.90 3.22 -4.23
C VAL A 63 -20.18 2.41 -4.02
N GLY A 64 -21.03 2.87 -3.11
CA GLY A 64 -22.36 2.33 -2.87
C GLY A 64 -23.45 3.05 -3.66
N GLU A 65 -24.70 2.84 -3.28
CA GLU A 65 -25.88 3.41 -3.96
C GLU A 65 -25.99 4.94 -3.82
N ASP A 66 -25.34 5.53 -2.81
CA ASP A 66 -25.28 6.98 -2.57
C ASP A 66 -24.23 7.69 -3.44
N TYR A 67 -23.47 6.93 -4.25
CA TYR A 67 -22.41 7.39 -5.15
C TYR A 67 -21.28 8.19 -4.47
N LEU A 68 -21.22 8.20 -3.13
CA LEU A 68 -20.15 8.86 -2.41
C LEU A 68 -18.98 7.88 -2.25
N PRO A 69 -17.81 8.19 -2.85
CA PRO A 69 -16.68 7.28 -2.78
C PRO A 69 -16.08 7.26 -1.39
N ILE A 70 -15.84 6.05 -0.89
CA ILE A 70 -15.09 5.81 0.33
C ILE A 70 -13.70 5.31 -0.07
N ARG A 71 -12.64 5.95 0.44
CA ARG A 71 -11.27 5.75 -0.04
C ARG A 71 -10.29 5.35 1.06
N TRP A 72 -9.44 4.37 0.75
CA TRP A 72 -8.32 3.91 1.55
C TRP A 72 -7.03 4.01 0.75
N LEU A 73 -5.95 4.45 1.38
CA LEU A 73 -4.61 4.38 0.79
C LEU A 73 -3.82 3.27 1.50
N LEU A 74 -3.71 2.13 0.83
CA LEU A 74 -3.13 0.89 1.34
C LEU A 74 -1.61 0.87 1.11
N ILE A 75 -0.88 0.40 2.13
CA ILE A 75 0.57 0.25 2.08
C ILE A 75 0.92 -1.22 2.21
N PHE A 76 1.57 -1.75 1.17
CA PHE A 76 2.09 -3.11 1.15
C PHE A 76 3.60 -3.13 1.30
N ASN A 77 4.13 -4.19 1.90
CA ASN A 77 5.54 -4.56 1.86
C ASN A 77 5.65 -5.98 1.32
N GLY A 78 6.16 -6.13 0.10
CA GLY A 78 6.00 -7.33 -0.69
C GLY A 78 4.51 -7.68 -0.81
N GLU A 79 4.17 -8.90 -0.41
CA GLU A 79 2.79 -9.40 -0.39
C GLU A 79 2.04 -9.09 0.93
N LYS A 80 2.68 -8.48 1.94
CA LYS A 80 2.05 -8.19 3.23
C LYS A 80 1.37 -6.82 3.24
N LEU A 81 0.10 -6.74 3.63
CA LEU A 81 -0.60 -5.49 3.92
C LEU A 81 -0.15 -4.94 5.28
N LEU A 82 0.61 -3.84 5.28
CA LEU A 82 1.08 -3.20 6.52
C LEU A 82 -0.02 -2.40 7.23
N GLY A 83 -0.87 -1.75 6.45
CA GLY A 83 -1.93 -0.90 6.96
C GLY A 83 -2.46 0.07 5.91
N TRP A 84 -3.22 1.06 6.35
CA TRP A 84 -3.83 2.05 5.47
C TRP A 84 -4.07 3.40 6.12
N TYR A 85 -4.09 4.45 5.29
CA TYR A 85 -4.68 5.74 5.67
C TYR A 85 -6.16 5.75 5.34
N TYR A 86 -6.98 6.20 6.29
CA TYR A 86 -8.43 6.31 6.11
C TYR A 86 -9.02 7.44 6.97
N PRO A 87 -9.98 8.22 6.45
CA PRO A 87 -10.38 8.31 5.04
C PRO A 87 -9.32 9.04 4.19
N ALA A 88 -8.97 8.44 3.05
CA ALA A 88 -7.99 9.02 2.11
C ALA A 88 -8.70 9.97 1.12
N TYR A 89 -8.95 11.21 1.56
CA TYR A 89 -9.69 12.20 0.76
C TYR A 89 -9.04 12.56 -0.57
N GLU A 90 -7.71 12.51 -0.62
CA GLU A 90 -6.90 12.74 -1.80
C GLU A 90 -5.95 11.56 -1.97
N PHE A 91 -5.77 11.11 -3.21
CA PHE A 91 -4.78 10.10 -3.53
C PHE A 91 -3.47 10.75 -4.00
N PRO A 92 -2.31 10.10 -3.76
CA PRO A 92 -1.07 10.56 -4.36
C PRO A 92 -1.17 10.46 -5.89
N ALA A 93 -0.43 11.32 -6.59
CA ALA A 93 -0.24 11.16 -8.02
C ALA A 93 0.68 9.97 -8.33
N LYS A 94 1.69 9.73 -7.47
CA LYS A 94 2.59 8.60 -7.56
C LYS A 94 3.29 8.31 -6.23
N PHE A 95 3.89 7.12 -6.13
CA PHE A 95 4.83 6.75 -5.08
C PHE A 95 6.21 6.52 -5.70
N ASP A 96 7.22 7.23 -5.19
CA ASP A 96 8.56 7.21 -5.77
C ASP A 96 9.61 7.56 -4.70
N ALA A 97 10.75 6.87 -4.71
CA ALA A 97 11.84 7.04 -3.75
C ALA A 97 11.41 7.11 -2.26
N GLY A 98 10.36 6.36 -1.88
CA GLY A 98 9.83 6.35 -0.51
C GLY A 98 8.84 7.48 -0.19
N TYR A 99 8.54 8.36 -1.14
CA TYR A 99 7.60 9.47 -0.99
C TYR A 99 6.28 9.20 -1.69
N LEU A 100 5.18 9.41 -0.97
CA LEU A 100 3.86 9.69 -1.56
C LEU A 100 3.89 11.10 -2.11
N ILE A 101 3.82 11.24 -3.43
CA ILE A 101 3.88 12.52 -4.12
C ILE A 101 2.47 12.91 -4.51
N PHE A 102 1.98 14.04 -3.99
CA PHE A 102 0.60 14.48 -4.21
C PHE A 102 0.49 15.48 -5.38
N PRO A 103 -0.69 15.58 -6.04
CA PRO A 103 -0.91 16.57 -7.07
C PRO A 103 -0.66 18.00 -6.58
N GLN A 104 -0.13 18.86 -7.45
CA GLN A 104 0.00 20.28 -7.12
C GLN A 104 -1.38 20.89 -6.88
N GLY A 105 -1.51 21.70 -5.82
CA GLY A 105 -2.78 22.31 -5.43
C GLY A 105 -3.65 21.49 -4.48
N ALA A 106 -3.28 20.24 -4.18
CA ALA A 106 -4.00 19.40 -3.22
C ALA A 106 -3.86 19.86 -1.75
N GLY A 107 -2.98 20.83 -1.46
CA GLY A 107 -2.71 21.28 -0.10
C GLY A 107 -2.05 20.22 0.79
N VAL A 108 -1.43 19.21 0.18
CA VAL A 108 -0.72 18.11 0.84
C VAL A 108 0.76 18.24 0.53
N LYS A 109 1.62 18.06 1.54
CA LYS A 109 3.06 17.91 1.32
C LYS A 109 3.36 16.44 1.01
N ASP A 110 4.37 16.20 0.19
CA ASP A 110 4.84 14.84 -0.04
C ASP A 110 5.20 14.16 1.29
N VAL A 111 4.81 12.89 1.42
CA VAL A 111 4.93 12.14 2.67
C VAL A 111 5.94 11.03 2.49
N TYR A 112 6.99 11.05 3.33
CA TYR A 112 7.98 9.98 3.36
C TYR A 112 7.49 8.81 4.24
N LEU A 113 7.59 7.58 3.74
CA LEU A 113 7.06 6.38 4.40
C LEU A 113 8.11 5.53 5.15
N TRP A 114 9.37 5.95 5.16
CA TRP A 114 10.44 5.18 5.81
C TRP A 114 11.00 5.90 7.05
N PRO A 115 11.46 5.14 8.07
CA PRO A 115 11.54 3.67 8.15
C PRO A 115 10.21 2.96 8.43
N ALA A 116 9.15 3.71 8.73
CA ALA A 116 7.78 3.21 8.88
C ALA A 116 6.78 4.30 8.45
N PRO A 117 5.56 3.91 8.00
CA PRO A 117 4.54 4.89 7.67
C PRO A 117 4.25 5.83 8.85
N PRO A 118 4.19 7.15 8.64
CA PRO A 118 3.79 8.09 9.68
C PRO A 118 2.42 7.71 10.28
N PRO A 119 2.22 7.89 11.60
CA PRO A 119 0.96 7.52 12.27
C PRO A 119 -0.24 8.33 11.77
N SER A 120 0.01 9.44 11.06
CA SER A 120 -1.00 10.23 10.37
C SER A 120 -0.36 11.05 9.27
N ILE A 121 -1.17 11.44 8.28
CA ILE A 121 -0.84 12.45 7.27
C ILE A 121 -1.84 13.60 7.35
N THR A 122 -1.44 14.78 6.89
CA THR A 122 -2.34 15.94 6.84
C THR A 122 -2.68 16.25 5.39
N ILE A 123 -3.97 16.16 5.04
CA ILE A 123 -4.49 16.51 3.72
C ILE A 123 -5.35 17.77 3.87
N GLY A 124 -4.86 18.91 3.37
CA GLY A 124 -5.47 20.22 3.63
C GLY A 124 -5.48 20.52 5.14
N ASN A 125 -6.67 20.61 5.72
CA ASN A 125 -6.87 20.85 7.17
C ASN A 125 -7.25 19.59 7.94
N THR A 126 -7.27 18.43 7.29
CA THR A 126 -7.73 17.18 7.88
C THR A 126 -6.56 16.26 8.21
N VAL A 127 -6.54 15.75 9.43
CA VAL A 127 -5.61 14.71 9.87
C VAL A 127 -6.18 13.35 9.53
N VAL A 128 -5.46 12.59 8.71
CA VAL A 128 -5.83 11.24 8.30
C VAL A 128 -4.94 10.23 9.05
N PRO A 129 -5.49 9.43 9.96
CA PRO A 129 -4.72 8.45 10.73
C PRO A 129 -4.29 7.25 9.88
N PHE A 130 -3.18 6.64 10.28
CA PHE A 130 -2.72 5.34 9.80
C PHE A 130 -3.25 4.22 10.70
N TYR A 131 -3.82 3.19 10.09
CA TYR A 131 -4.28 1.98 10.77
C TYR A 131 -3.36 0.83 10.39
N GLU A 132 -2.63 0.31 11.37
CA GLU A 132 -1.78 -0.87 11.21
C GLU A 132 -2.61 -2.14 11.22
N THR A 133 -2.30 -3.09 10.32
CA THR A 133 -2.98 -4.40 10.26
C THR A 133 -2.76 -5.23 11.53
N ASP A 134 -1.58 -5.11 12.16
CA ASP A 134 -1.16 -5.95 13.30
C ASP A 134 -1.58 -5.36 14.67
N LYS A 135 -2.15 -4.15 14.73
CA LYS A 135 -2.71 -3.59 15.97
C LYS A 135 -4.16 -4.02 16.11
N GLN A 136 -4.38 -5.17 16.74
CA GLN A 136 -5.69 -5.51 17.28
C GLN A 136 -6.17 -4.36 18.18
N ILE A 137 -7.30 -3.77 17.83
CA ILE A 137 -8.08 -2.95 18.77
C ILE A 137 -8.62 -3.96 19.79
N ASN A 138 -7.95 -4.08 20.93
CA ASN A 138 -8.51 -4.74 22.11
C ASN A 138 -9.69 -3.93 22.65
#